data_AF-A0A1H5KRG7-F1
#
_entry.id   AF-A0A1H5KRG7-F1
#
_cell.length_a   1.000
_cell.length_b   1.000
_cell.length_c   1.000
_cell.angle_alpha   90.00
_cell.angle_beta   90.00
_cell.angle_gamma   90.00
#
_symmetry.space_group_name_H-M   'P 1'
#
loop_
_entity.id
_entity.type
_entity.pdbx_description
1 polymer ?
#
loop_
_entity_poly.entity_id
_entity_poly.type
_entity_poly.pdbx_seq_one_letter_code
_entity_poly.pdbx_strand_id
1 'polypeptide(L)'
;MDAVLDALRPEAPDLRDVDEKVHRFVALAREVHRAAEVVMLEGPPSTAEAADRVARRSGELSGVMRRMVRNAHAGDTSGKPADTALAAARERALYEAVKDFRTAAAAVLGNAG
;
A
#
# COMPACT_ATOMS: atom_id res chain seq x y z
N MET A 1 -7.41 1.80 -0.62
CA MET A 1 -7.35 0.92 -1.79
C MET A 1 -8.76 0.73 -2.35
N ASP A 2 -9.71 0.32 -1.51
CA ASP A 2 -11.12 0.06 -1.88
C ASP A 2 -11.74 1.16 -2.73
N ALA A 3 -11.60 2.43 -2.34
CA ALA A 3 -12.13 3.54 -3.14
C ALA A 3 -11.63 3.53 -4.60
N VAL A 4 -10.35 3.20 -4.83
CA VAL A 4 -9.78 3.09 -6.19
C VAL A 4 -10.37 1.89 -6.92
N LEU A 5 -10.49 0.74 -6.26
CA LEU A 5 -11.09 -0.46 -6.85
C LEU A 5 -12.57 -0.26 -7.20
N ASP A 6 -13.31 0.41 -6.31
CA ASP A 6 -14.72 0.75 -6.53
C ASP A 6 -14.91 1.69 -7.71
N ALA A 7 -14.04 2.68 -7.86
CA ALA A 7 -14.04 3.61 -9.00
C ALA A 7 -13.66 2.91 -10.32
N LEU A 8 -12.76 1.93 -10.25
CA LEU A 8 -12.33 1.12 -11.39
C LEU A 8 -13.33 0.03 -11.77
N ARG A 9 -14.29 -0.32 -10.90
CA ARG A 9 -15.22 -1.44 -11.09
C ARG A 9 -16.09 -1.35 -12.35
N PRO A 10 -16.64 -0.20 -12.78
CA PRO A 10 -17.39 -0.11 -14.04
C PRO A 10 -16.56 -0.52 -15.26
N GLU A 11 -17.22 -0.94 -16.34
CA GLU A 11 -16.55 -1.24 -17.62
C GLU A 11 -15.95 0.02 -18.25
N ALA A 12 -16.66 1.15 -18.15
CA ALA A 12 -16.20 2.48 -18.50
C ALA A 12 -16.15 3.36 -17.24
N PRO A 13 -15.03 3.34 -16.48
CA PRO A 13 -14.90 4.12 -15.24
C PRO A 13 -14.74 5.61 -15.53
N ASP A 14 -15.20 6.47 -14.63
CA ASP A 14 -14.90 7.90 -14.67
C ASP A 14 -13.43 8.12 -14.34
N LEU A 15 -12.63 8.44 -15.36
CA LEU A 15 -11.19 8.62 -15.22
C LEU A 15 -10.81 9.76 -14.26
N ARG A 16 -11.65 10.79 -14.14
CA ARG A 16 -11.37 11.92 -13.22
C ARG A 16 -11.48 11.46 -11.76
N ASP A 17 -12.53 10.71 -11.45
CA ASP A 17 -12.75 10.13 -10.13
C ASP A 17 -11.66 9.08 -9.77
N VAL A 18 -11.28 8.25 -10.74
CA VAL A 18 -10.17 7.29 -10.59
C VAL A 18 -8.85 8.01 -10.27
N ASP A 19 -8.52 9.06 -11.02
CA ASP A 19 -7.29 9.85 -10.83
C ASP A 19 -7.24 10.53 -9.46
N GLU A 20 -8.35 11.11 -9.02
CA GLU A 20 -8.46 11.72 -7.70
C GLU A 20 -8.22 10.70 -6.58
N LYS A 21 -8.85 9.53 -6.67
CA LYS A 21 -8.75 8.48 -5.66
C LYS A 21 -7.37 7.84 -5.64
N VAL A 22 -6.74 7.60 -6.80
CA VAL A 22 -5.37 7.06 -6.83
C VAL A 22 -4.36 8.09 -6.33
N HIS A 23 -4.57 9.38 -6.61
CA HIS A 23 -3.71 10.45 -6.09
C HIS A 23 -3.73 10.47 -4.56
N ARG A 24 -4.93 10.45 -3.95
CA ARG A 24 -5.10 10.35 -2.49
C ARG A 24 -4.44 9.10 -1.93
N PHE A 25 -4.65 7.95 -2.57
CA PHE A 25 -4.04 6.69 -2.15
C PHE A 25 -2.50 6.77 -2.14
N VAL A 26 -1.92 7.30 -3.21
CA VAL A 26 -0.47 7.47 -3.35
C VAL A 26 0.08 8.47 -2.33
N ALA A 27 -0.65 9.54 -2.04
CA ALA A 27 -0.26 10.50 -1.01
C ALA A 27 -0.17 9.82 0.37
N LEU A 28 -1.18 9.02 0.75
CA LEU A 28 -1.14 8.25 1.99
C LEU A 28 0.03 7.26 2.04
N ALA A 29 0.32 6.57 0.93
CA ALA A 29 1.47 5.66 0.86
C ALA A 29 2.81 6.38 1.04
N ARG A 30 2.92 7.64 0.60
CA ARG A 30 4.09 8.50 0.86
C ARG A 30 4.20 8.89 2.32
N GLU A 31 3.09 9.21 2.98
CA GLU A 31 3.12 9.49 4.42
C GLU A 31 3.53 8.26 5.23
N VAL A 32 3.08 7.06 4.85
CA VAL A 32 3.56 5.80 5.45
C VAL A 32 5.07 5.64 5.28
N HIS A 33 5.61 5.92 4.09
CA HIS A 33 7.06 5.88 3.87
C HIS A 33 7.82 6.86 4.76
N ARG A 34 7.36 8.12 4.87
CA ARG A 34 8.00 9.13 5.73
C ARG A 34 7.95 8.72 7.20
N ALA A 35 6.82 8.20 7.66
CA ALA A 35 6.70 7.70 9.03
C ALA A 35 7.62 6.49 9.28
N ALA A 36 7.69 5.56 8.33
CA ALA A 36 8.59 4.42 8.42
C ALA A 36 10.06 4.84 8.40
N GLU A 37 10.43 5.87 7.64
CA GLU A 37 11.80 6.40 7.56
C GLU A 37 12.32 6.85 8.92
N VAL A 38 11.51 7.54 9.72
CA VAL A 38 11.87 7.92 11.10
C VAL A 38 12.20 6.68 11.93
N VAL A 39 11.39 5.62 11.85
CA VAL A 39 11.62 4.38 12.61
C VAL A 39 12.81 3.59 12.07
N MET A 40 13.05 3.63 10.76
CA MET A 40 14.23 2.99 10.15
C MET A 40 15.53 3.65 10.58
N LEU A 41 15.54 4.97 10.78
CA LEU A 41 16.73 5.73 11.18
C LEU A 41 16.98 5.70 12.70
N GLU A 42 15.92 5.85 13.49
CA GLU A 42 16.04 6.08 14.94
C GLU A 42 15.60 4.87 15.79
N GLY A 43 14.94 3.88 15.18
CA GLY A 43 14.37 2.75 15.88
C GLY A 43 15.39 1.65 16.17
N PRO A 44 15.14 0.80 17.20
CA PRO A 44 15.90 -0.42 17.40
C PRO A 44 15.91 -1.31 16.14
N PRO A 45 16.98 -2.11 15.91
CA PRO A 45 17.15 -2.88 14.68
C PRO A 45 15.93 -3.73 14.28
N SER A 46 15.30 -4.42 15.24
CA SER A 46 14.12 -5.25 15.00
C SER A 46 12.91 -4.44 14.49
N THR A 47 12.73 -3.21 14.97
CA THR A 47 11.67 -2.31 14.52
C THR A 47 11.99 -1.63 13.20
N ALA A 48 13.26 -1.29 12.96
CA ALA A 48 13.74 -0.72 11.70
C ALA A 48 13.56 -1.70 10.54
N GLU A 49 13.95 -2.97 10.72
CA GLU A 49 13.74 -4.02 9.71
C GLU A 49 12.25 -4.26 9.43
N ALA A 50 11.40 -4.22 10.46
CA ALA A 50 9.97 -4.37 10.27
C ALA A 50 9.34 -3.16 9.58
N ALA A 51 9.82 -1.94 9.86
CA ALA A 51 9.39 -0.72 9.18
C ALA A 51 9.79 -0.70 7.69
N ASP A 52 10.99 -1.17 7.34
CA ASP A 52 11.41 -1.34 5.93
C ASP A 52 10.46 -2.28 5.18
N ARG A 53 10.08 -3.41 5.79
CA ARG A 53 9.10 -4.33 5.20
C ARG A 53 7.76 -3.64 4.94
N VAL A 54 7.25 -2.84 5.88
CA VAL A 54 6.02 -2.06 5.68
C VAL A 54 6.16 -1.09 4.51
N ALA A 55 7.25 -0.33 4.45
CA ALA A 55 7.52 0.62 3.37
C ALA A 55 7.53 -0.08 2.01
N ARG A 56 8.30 -1.17 1.88
CA ARG A 56 8.35 -1.99 0.66
C ARG A 56 6.98 -2.51 0.23
N ARG A 57 6.21 -3.12 1.14
CA ARG A 57 4.87 -3.65 0.81
C ARG A 57 3.88 -2.55 0.41
N SER A 58 3.96 -1.38 1.05
CA SER A 58 3.17 -0.21 0.69
C SER A 58 3.51 0.30 -0.72
N GLY A 59 4.80 0.29 -1.07
CA GLY A 59 5.29 0.61 -2.42
C GLY A 59 4.78 -0.37 -3.47
N GLU A 60 4.84 -1.67 -3.20
CA GLU A 60 4.33 -2.72 -4.08
C GLU A 60 2.83 -2.55 -4.38
N LEU A 61 2.00 -2.34 -3.34
CA LEU A 61 0.57 -2.09 -3.50
C LEU A 61 0.29 -0.82 -4.32
N SER A 62 1.03 0.26 -4.05
CA SER A 62 0.94 1.50 -4.82
C SER A 62 1.33 1.34 -6.27
N GLY A 63 2.30 0.48 -6.57
CA GLY A 63 2.68 0.12 -7.93
C GLY A 63 1.52 -0.55 -8.69
N VAL A 64 0.81 -1.47 -8.04
CA VAL A 64 -0.36 -2.14 -8.62
C VAL A 64 -1.49 -1.14 -8.88
N MET A 65 -1.83 -0.29 -7.90
CA MET A 65 -2.88 0.73 -8.05
C MET A 65 -2.59 1.65 -9.24
N ARG A 66 -1.35 2.14 -9.37
CA ARG A 66 -0.95 2.98 -10.52
C ARG A 66 -1.02 2.24 -11.85
N ARG A 67 -0.69 0.94 -11.89
CA ARG A 67 -0.82 0.14 -13.11
C ARG A 67 -2.28 0.02 -13.53
N MET A 68 -3.17 -0.28 -12.60
CA MET A 68 -4.60 -0.40 -12.89
C MET A 68 -5.18 0.90 -13.46
N VAL A 69 -4.78 2.06 -12.92
CA VAL A 69 -5.18 3.36 -13.47
C VAL A 69 -4.62 3.58 -14.88
N ARG A 70 -3.35 3.25 -15.13
CA ARG A 70 -2.79 3.32 -16.49
C ARG A 70 -3.55 2.44 -17.48
N ASN A 71 -3.93 1.23 -17.07
CA ASN A 71 -4.70 0.30 -17.90
C ASN A 71 -6.10 0.87 -18.18
N ALA A 72 -6.76 1.46 -17.18
CA ALA A 72 -8.04 2.14 -17.35
C ALA A 72 -7.97 3.32 -18.33
N HIS A 73 -6.92 4.15 -18.25
CA HIS A 73 -6.67 5.23 -19.21
C HIS A 73 -6.43 4.71 -20.63
N ALA A 74 -5.79 3.55 -20.77
CA ALA A 74 -5.57 2.90 -22.06
C ALA A 74 -6.82 2.18 -22.59
N GLY A 75 -7.91 2.12 -21.82
CA GLY A 75 -9.09 1.30 -22.14
C GLY A 75 -8.82 -0.21 -22.11
N ASP A 76 -7.69 -0.65 -21.53
CA ASP A 76 -7.32 -2.05 -21.44
C ASP A 76 -7.96 -2.69 -20.21
N THR A 77 -9.03 -3.45 -20.43
CA THR A 77 -9.77 -4.18 -19.39
C THR A 77 -9.38 -5.65 -19.30
N SER A 78 -8.52 -6.14 -20.20
CA SER A 78 -8.21 -7.57 -20.35
C SER A 78 -7.55 -8.18 -19.10
N GLY A 79 -6.73 -7.39 -18.40
CA GLY A 79 -6.01 -7.80 -17.18
C GLY A 79 -6.72 -7.47 -15.86
N LYS A 80 -7.93 -6.88 -15.88
CA LYS A 80 -8.58 -6.31 -14.69
C LYS A 80 -8.82 -7.32 -13.55
N PRO A 81 -9.28 -8.57 -13.78
CA PRO A 81 -9.44 -9.56 -12.72
C PRO A 81 -8.10 -9.95 -12.07
N ALA A 82 -7.06 -10.15 -12.88
CA ALA A 82 -5.72 -10.51 -12.40
C ALA A 82 -5.09 -9.38 -11.59
N ASP A 83 -5.24 -8.13 -12.06
CA ASP A 83 -4.77 -6.95 -11.36
C ASP A 83 -5.49 -6.75 -10.01
N THR A 84 -6.79 -7.02 -9.96
CA THR A 84 -7.60 -6.95 -8.73
C THR A 84 -7.17 -8.02 -7.72
N ALA A 85 -6.94 -9.26 -8.18
CA ALA A 85 -6.43 -10.33 -7.34
C ALA A 85 -5.03 -10.01 -6.80
N LEU A 86 -4.16 -9.44 -7.63
CA LEU A 86 -2.83 -9.01 -7.20
C LEU A 86 -2.92 -7.86 -6.19
N ALA A 87 -3.82 -6.89 -6.36
CA ALA A 87 -4.05 -5.83 -5.40
C ALA A 87 -4.42 -6.39 -4.02
N ALA A 88 -5.41 -7.30 -3.97
CA ALA A 88 -5.81 -7.95 -2.72
C ALA A 88 -4.65 -8.74 -2.07
N ALA A 89 -3.84 -9.44 -2.86
CA ALA A 89 -2.67 -10.14 -2.36
C ALA A 89 -1.62 -9.19 -1.75
N ARG A 90 -1.37 -8.04 -2.40
CA ARG A 90 -0.43 -7.02 -1.89
C ARG A 90 -0.96 -6.30 -0.66
N GLU A 91 -2.26 -6.05 -0.59
CA GLU A 91 -2.89 -5.50 0.61
C GLU A 91 -2.74 -6.46 1.79
N ARG A 92 -3.03 -7.76 1.60
CA ARG A 92 -2.83 -8.77 2.65
C ARG A 92 -1.37 -8.82 3.11
N ALA A 93 -0.42 -8.77 2.19
CA ALA A 93 1.00 -8.75 2.52
C ALA A 93 1.41 -7.48 3.30
N LEU A 94 0.85 -6.33 2.96
CA LEU A 94 1.04 -5.08 3.72
C LEU A 94 0.44 -5.19 5.13
N TYR A 95 -0.75 -5.77 5.26
CA TYR A 95 -1.40 -5.98 6.54
C TYR A 95 -0.57 -6.86 7.48
N GLU A 96 -0.05 -7.99 6.99
CA GLU A 96 0.82 -8.85 7.80
C GLU A 96 2.13 -8.13 8.16
N ALA A 97 2.74 -7.36 7.26
CA ALA A 97 3.94 -6.58 7.59
C ALA A 97 3.67 -5.54 8.70
N VAL A 98 2.49 -4.90 8.70
CA VAL A 98 2.08 -3.96 9.76
C VAL A 98 1.87 -4.69 11.09
N LYS A 99 1.32 -5.91 11.08
CA LYS A 99 1.20 -6.72 12.30
C LYS A 99 2.56 -7.09 12.87
N ASP A 100 3.49 -7.53 12.02
CA ASP A 100 4.86 -7.87 12.44
C ASP A 100 5.56 -6.65 13.05
N PHE A 101 5.40 -5.48 12.43
CA PHE A 101 5.91 -4.22 12.97
C PHE A 101 5.34 -3.91 14.35
N ARG A 102 4.02 -4.05 14.54
CA ARG A 102 3.38 -3.84 15.85
C ARG A 102 3.91 -4.81 16.90
N THR A 103 4.11 -6.08 16.55
CA THR A 103 4.69 -7.08 17.46
C THR A 103 6.11 -6.72 17.85
N ALA A 104 6.95 -6.33 16.88
CA ALA A 104 8.33 -5.90 17.15
C ALA A 104 8.38 -4.66 18.05
N ALA A 105 7.53 -3.66 17.77
CA ALA A 105 7.42 -2.45 18.58
C ALA A 105 6.95 -2.76 20.01
N ALA A 106 5.94 -3.63 20.16
CA ALA A 106 5.44 -4.04 21.47
C ALA A 106 6.51 -4.78 22.30
N ALA A 107 7.34 -5.60 21.68
CA ALA A 107 8.45 -6.27 22.37
C ALA A 107 9.50 -5.29 22.90
N VAL A 108 9.83 -4.24 22.14
CA VAL A 108 10.75 -3.17 22.58
C VAL A 108 10.13 -2.38 23.73
N LEU A 109 8.88 -1.95 23.58
CA LEU A 109 8.20 -1.12 24.58
C LEU A 109 7.89 -1.91 25.87
N GLY A 110 7.59 -3.21 25.76
CA GLY A 110 7.36 -4.10 26.89
C GLY A 110 8.63 -4.50 27.63
N ASN A 111 9.80 -4.42 26.98
CA ASN A 111 11.12 -4.59 27.61
C ASN A 111 11.69 -3.28 28.19
N ALA A 112 10.99 -2.16 28.02
CA ALA A 112 11.36 -0.86 28.61
C ALA A 112 10.75 -0.63 30.01
N GLY A 113 10.23 -1.69 30.65
CA GLY A 113 9.67 -1.70 32.00
C GLY A 113 10.65 -2.18 33.05
#